data_AF-A0A4S8JKA4-F1
#
_entry.id   AF-A0A4S8JKA4-F1
#
_cell.length_a   1.000
_cell.length_b   1.000
_cell.length_c   1.000
_cell.angle_alpha   90.00
_cell.angle_beta   90.00
_cell.angle_gamma   90.00
#
_symmetry.space_group_name_H-M   'P 1'
#
loop_
_entity.id
_entity.type
_entity.pdbx_description
1 polymer ?
#
loop_
_entity_poly.entity_id
_entity_poly.type
_entity_poly.pdbx_seq_one_letter_code
_entity_poly.pdbx_strand_id
1 'polypeptide(L)'
;MAITMVSSPALVFLVVVASFLCTSTQAQHSSCDNSFSFFEEGIAGNVTHCRKLRTLGAELGWSYRNTTPNVTLNIVFSAIPSAAGGWVAWGLNPGNKPQMVGTRALIALRRPNGTLAMNTYNLTRDTMLGCKLQPSPIEVQVWNMQANYSDETGAITMSATLSLDPSTYNISELKHVWQVGSSVVDQVVPQKHRMRLKNFDSFEVIDLTTGRGFRDTGLTKQRVAHGVLSVFGWGILLPIGISGYTVGVTAWAIGIALMSNSRHFNTFKGHRTIGIIIFCLATLQIMALWLKPKKKNEGSKIITDRPRKYWSIYHHLVGYTLITLSIVNIFKGFAILRPPPVWKWIYVGLLAALSCVAFGLEAAERSARRAEGVRVVAVGKTKPVSLVRRLYDAGHRCFGENYVQEIMEKAPQIANHLDRAVASLGRKPLKVLVQVNTSGEECLMTIGMPDYTSTPENFRMLSNCRNDVCKALGVPEEQFELSMGMSGDFEQAIEMGSTNVRIGSTIFGPREYPKKNQSQ
;
A
#
# COMPACT_ATOMS: atom_id res chain seq x y z
N MET A 1 2.72 -1.58 31.91
CA MET A 1 3.16 -0.17 31.89
C MET A 1 3.02 0.32 30.46
N ALA A 2 2.16 1.30 30.26
CA ALA A 2 1.66 1.73 28.95
C ALA A 2 2.75 2.45 28.13
N ILE A 3 2.94 2.02 26.88
CA ILE A 3 3.69 2.79 25.89
C ILE A 3 2.74 3.87 25.36
N THR A 4 2.63 4.97 26.11
CA THR A 4 2.00 6.22 25.68
C THR A 4 3.10 7.24 25.41
N MET A 5 3.88 7.05 24.35
CA MET A 5 4.73 8.10 23.78
C MET A 5 4.90 7.85 22.28
N VAL A 6 3.94 8.30 21.49
CA VAL A 6 4.19 8.71 20.11
C VAL A 6 3.43 10.00 19.90
N SER A 7 4.18 11.10 19.88
CA SER A 7 3.79 12.39 19.33
C SER A 7 3.09 12.17 17.99
N SER A 8 1.86 12.68 17.88
CA SER A 8 0.90 12.41 16.80
C SER A 8 1.54 12.24 15.41
N PRO A 9 1.60 10.99 14.88
CA PRO A 9 1.98 10.72 13.48
C PRO A 9 1.11 11.51 12.48
N ALA A 10 -0.09 11.89 12.91
CA ALA A 10 -1.04 12.71 12.18
C ALA A 10 -0.51 14.13 11.87
N LEU A 11 0.31 14.75 12.73
CA LEU A 11 0.81 16.12 12.52
C LEU A 11 1.94 16.14 11.49
N VAL A 12 2.88 15.19 11.59
CA VAL A 12 3.95 15.00 10.58
C VAL A 12 3.34 14.62 9.24
N PHE A 13 2.31 13.77 9.24
CA PHE A 13 1.55 13.41 8.05
C PHE A 13 0.84 14.63 7.40
N LEU A 14 0.20 15.49 8.20
CA LEU A 14 -0.44 16.71 7.72
C LEU A 14 0.55 17.72 7.12
N VAL A 15 1.72 17.91 7.74
CA VAL A 15 2.75 18.83 7.24
C VAL A 15 3.37 18.33 5.93
N VAL A 16 3.63 17.02 5.81
CA VAL A 16 4.13 16.42 4.58
C VAL A 16 3.10 16.52 3.46
N VAL A 17 1.82 16.22 3.72
CA VAL A 17 0.74 16.35 2.71
C VAL A 17 0.53 17.80 2.29
N ALA A 18 0.61 18.77 3.22
CA ALA A 18 0.48 20.19 2.93
C ALA A 18 1.63 20.72 2.05
N SER A 19 2.85 20.23 2.25
CA SER A 19 4.02 20.62 1.45
C SER A 19 3.93 20.17 -0.03
N PHE A 20 3.20 19.07 -0.31
CA PHE A 20 2.99 18.58 -1.68
C PHE A 20 1.91 19.33 -2.49
N LEU A 21 1.10 20.16 -1.84
CA LEU A 21 0.03 20.93 -2.50
C LEU A 21 0.50 22.28 -3.08
N CYS A 22 1.74 22.72 -2.77
CA CYS A 22 2.20 24.09 -3.04
C CYS A 22 3.20 24.28 -4.19
N THR A 23 3.60 23.25 -4.95
CA THR A 23 4.50 23.49 -6.10
C THR A 23 3.71 23.89 -7.35
N SER A 24 3.37 25.17 -7.48
CA SER A 24 2.92 25.76 -8.73
C SER A 24 4.13 26.21 -9.55
N THR A 25 4.68 25.32 -10.38
CA THR A 25 5.60 25.75 -11.44
C THR A 25 4.80 26.51 -12.50
N GLN A 26 4.78 27.83 -12.37
CA GLN A 26 4.36 28.72 -13.45
C GLN A 26 5.39 28.56 -14.59
N ALA A 27 4.91 28.21 -15.78
CA ALA A 27 5.78 28.18 -16.95
C ALA A 27 6.09 29.64 -17.30
N GLN A 28 7.35 30.04 -17.11
CA GLN A 28 7.84 31.35 -17.50
C GLN A 28 7.80 31.52 -19.01
N HIS A 29 7.59 32.76 -19.43
CA HIS A 29 7.57 33.22 -20.81
C HIS A 29 8.94 32.92 -21.46
N SER A 30 8.97 32.15 -22.54
CA SER A 30 10.17 31.93 -23.35
C SER A 30 10.10 32.83 -24.57
N SER A 31 11.12 33.65 -24.82
CA SER A 31 11.26 34.38 -26.09
C SER A 31 11.28 33.40 -27.27
N CYS A 32 10.68 33.79 -28.40
CA CYS A 32 10.88 33.09 -29.67
C CYS A 32 12.37 33.10 -30.00
N ASP A 33 13.00 31.93 -30.05
CA ASP A 33 14.42 31.78 -30.35
C ASP A 33 14.64 30.45 -31.09
N ASN A 34 15.85 30.18 -31.54
CA ASN A 34 16.24 28.96 -32.26
C ASN A 34 16.04 27.66 -31.46
N SER A 35 15.63 27.75 -30.19
CA SER A 35 15.25 26.58 -29.38
C SER A 35 13.92 25.93 -29.78
N PHE A 36 13.15 26.52 -30.71
CA PHE A 36 11.92 25.95 -31.26
C PHE A 36 12.20 25.23 -32.58
N SER A 37 11.64 24.03 -32.71
CA SER A 37 11.86 23.11 -33.85
C SER A 37 11.50 23.71 -35.21
N PHE A 38 10.55 24.64 -35.27
CA PHE A 38 10.06 25.20 -36.52
C PHE A 38 10.92 26.35 -37.09
N PHE A 39 11.92 26.86 -36.36
CA PHE A 39 12.87 27.84 -36.91
C PHE A 39 13.95 27.19 -37.78
N GLU A 40 14.36 25.94 -37.47
CA GLU A 40 15.29 25.18 -38.32
C GLU A 40 14.67 24.80 -39.67
N GLU A 41 13.35 24.59 -39.72
CA GLU A 41 12.65 24.12 -40.92
C GLU A 41 12.26 25.22 -41.92
N GLY A 42 12.59 26.50 -41.66
CA GLY A 42 12.29 27.63 -42.55
C GLY A 42 10.79 27.96 -42.72
N ILE A 43 9.88 27.20 -42.09
CA ILE A 43 8.43 27.43 -42.09
C ILE A 43 8.02 28.55 -41.11
N ALA A 44 8.91 28.94 -40.19
CA ALA A 44 8.59 29.83 -39.08
C ALA A 44 7.87 31.14 -39.48
N GLY A 45 8.02 31.62 -40.71
CA GLY A 45 7.38 32.86 -41.16
C GLY A 45 7.67 34.04 -40.23
N ASN A 46 6.83 35.08 -40.29
CA ASN A 46 6.87 36.18 -39.32
C ASN A 46 5.98 35.87 -38.09
N VAL A 47 6.33 34.86 -37.29
CA VAL A 47 5.70 34.65 -35.97
C VAL A 47 6.30 35.62 -34.94
N THR A 48 5.44 36.24 -34.13
CA THR A 48 5.85 37.23 -33.11
C THR A 48 5.85 36.65 -31.71
N HIS A 49 5.06 35.61 -31.48
CA HIS A 49 4.92 34.94 -30.20
C HIS A 49 5.10 33.44 -30.35
N CYS A 50 5.80 32.81 -29.40
CA CYS A 50 6.11 31.39 -29.42
C CYS A 50 5.99 30.83 -28.02
N ARG A 51 5.53 29.59 -27.93
CA ARG A 51 5.34 28.92 -26.65
C ARG A 51 5.42 27.41 -26.78
N LYS A 52 6.18 26.79 -25.88
CA LYS A 52 6.15 25.35 -25.70
C LYS A 52 4.91 24.97 -24.91
N LEU A 53 4.07 24.11 -25.47
CA LEU A 53 2.86 23.62 -24.84
C LEU A 53 3.22 22.57 -23.80
N ARG A 54 2.38 22.46 -22.76
CA ARG A 54 2.69 21.61 -21.59
C ARG A 54 2.63 20.11 -21.86
N THR A 55 1.93 19.70 -22.90
CA THR A 55 1.66 18.28 -23.20
C THR A 55 2.07 17.94 -24.62
N LEU A 56 2.35 16.65 -24.81
CA LEU A 56 2.70 16.05 -26.10
C LEU A 56 3.97 16.62 -26.76
N GLY A 57 4.77 17.40 -26.03
CA GLY A 57 5.98 18.02 -26.59
C GLY A 57 5.68 18.98 -27.74
N ALA A 58 4.46 19.53 -27.76
CA ALA A 58 4.00 20.40 -28.82
C ALA A 58 4.52 21.83 -28.63
N GLU A 59 4.77 22.51 -29.73
CA GLU A 59 5.25 23.88 -29.80
C GLU A 59 4.30 24.69 -30.68
N LEU A 60 3.98 25.91 -30.25
CA LEU A 60 3.07 26.80 -30.95
C LEU A 60 3.72 28.16 -31.13
N GLY A 61 3.83 28.59 -32.38
CA GLY A 61 4.13 29.96 -32.80
C GLY A 61 2.88 30.60 -33.40
N TRP A 62 2.70 31.90 -33.17
CA TRP A 62 1.63 32.67 -33.81
C TRP A 62 2.00 34.12 -34.04
N SER A 63 1.32 34.74 -35.00
CA SER A 63 1.21 36.19 -35.15
C SER A 63 -0.19 36.52 -35.62
N TYR A 64 -0.74 37.64 -35.16
CA TYR A 64 -2.08 38.04 -35.56
C TYR A 64 -2.07 39.49 -36.05
N ARG A 65 -2.99 39.79 -36.98
CA ARG A 65 -3.24 41.12 -37.49
C ARG A 65 -4.74 41.39 -37.41
N ASN A 66 -5.10 42.46 -36.73
CA ASN A 66 -6.49 42.94 -36.72
C ASN A 66 -6.79 43.57 -38.08
N THR A 67 -7.46 42.80 -38.94
CA THR A 67 -8.06 43.29 -40.17
C THR A 67 -9.55 43.50 -39.90
N THR A 68 -10.14 44.60 -40.35
CA THR A 68 -11.60 44.80 -40.18
C THR A 68 -12.28 44.21 -41.42
N PRO A 69 -13.25 43.29 -41.31
CA PRO A 69 -13.97 42.85 -40.11
C PRO A 69 -13.35 41.66 -39.34
N ASN A 70 -12.43 40.89 -39.92
CA ASN A 70 -11.94 39.62 -39.36
C ASN A 70 -10.48 39.66 -38.88
N VAL A 71 -10.13 38.98 -37.80
CA VAL A 71 -8.72 38.86 -37.37
C VAL A 71 -8.00 37.81 -38.22
N THR A 72 -6.90 38.21 -38.85
CA THR A 72 -6.01 37.27 -39.56
C THR A 72 -4.99 36.69 -38.58
N LEU A 73 -4.97 35.37 -38.41
CA LEU A 73 -4.07 34.64 -37.52
C LEU A 73 -3.15 33.73 -38.32
N ASN A 74 -1.84 33.96 -38.24
CA ASN A 74 -0.83 33.02 -38.70
C ASN A 74 -0.44 32.10 -37.55
N ILE A 75 -0.45 30.80 -37.79
CA ILE A 75 -0.03 29.79 -36.82
C ILE A 75 1.05 28.90 -37.39
N VAL A 76 1.97 28.51 -36.52
CA VAL A 76 2.97 27.46 -36.75
C VAL A 76 2.86 26.51 -35.58
N PHE A 77 2.59 25.24 -35.84
CA PHE A 77 2.45 24.21 -34.83
C PHE A 77 3.39 23.06 -35.14
N SER A 78 4.21 22.68 -34.17
CA SER A 78 5.13 21.54 -34.29
C SER A 78 4.90 20.55 -33.17
N ALA A 79 4.90 19.26 -33.49
CA ALA A 79 4.89 18.20 -32.49
C ALA A 79 5.47 16.91 -33.06
N ILE A 80 5.94 16.03 -32.17
CA ILE A 80 6.41 14.69 -32.55
C ILE A 80 5.19 13.74 -32.58
N PRO A 81 4.87 13.11 -33.72
CA PRO A 81 3.81 12.12 -33.82
C PRO A 81 4.12 10.89 -32.96
N SER A 82 3.09 10.09 -32.63
CA SER A 82 3.31 8.90 -31.77
C SER A 82 4.06 7.75 -32.47
N ALA A 83 4.23 7.83 -33.79
CA ALA A 83 5.05 6.95 -34.62
C ALA A 83 5.39 7.66 -35.95
N ALA A 84 6.37 7.14 -36.70
CA ALA A 84 6.87 7.78 -37.92
C ALA A 84 5.80 8.00 -39.00
N GLY A 85 4.80 7.11 -39.12
CA GLY A 85 3.64 7.24 -40.01
C GLY A 85 2.40 7.86 -39.35
N GLY A 86 2.63 8.70 -38.33
CA GLY A 86 1.58 9.29 -37.52
C GLY A 86 1.05 10.61 -38.06
N TRP A 87 0.35 11.32 -37.17
CA TRP A 87 -0.28 12.60 -37.47
C TRP A 87 -0.19 13.53 -36.27
N VAL A 88 -0.25 14.83 -36.55
CA VAL A 88 -0.36 15.90 -35.55
C VAL A 88 -1.56 16.77 -35.86
N ALA A 89 -2.23 17.26 -34.83
CA ALA A 89 -3.45 18.03 -34.95
C ALA A 89 -3.45 19.23 -34.01
N TRP A 90 -3.95 20.35 -34.51
CA TRP A 90 -4.24 21.55 -33.75
C TRP A 90 -5.58 22.11 -34.21
N GLY A 91 -6.37 22.67 -33.29
CA GLY A 91 -7.66 23.23 -33.66
C GLY A 91 -8.24 24.19 -32.65
N LEU A 92 -9.25 24.92 -33.09
CA LEU A 92 -9.98 25.92 -32.31
C LEU A 92 -11.37 25.41 -31.98
N ASN A 93 -11.83 25.68 -30.76
CA ASN A 93 -13.17 25.34 -30.33
C ASN A 93 -14.00 26.61 -30.07
N PRO A 94 -15.06 26.88 -30.85
CA PRO A 94 -15.90 28.07 -30.67
C PRO A 94 -16.84 27.98 -29.47
N GLY A 95 -16.92 26.84 -28.78
CA GLY A 95 -17.82 26.64 -27.66
C GLY A 95 -17.42 27.37 -26.36
N ASN A 96 -18.25 27.25 -25.33
CA ASN A 96 -18.04 27.92 -24.04
C ASN A 96 -16.88 27.33 -23.21
N LYS A 97 -16.37 26.15 -23.56
CA LYS A 97 -15.29 25.46 -22.83
C LYS A 97 -14.30 24.82 -23.81
N PRO A 98 -12.99 24.78 -23.49
CA PRO A 98 -12.02 24.06 -24.31
C PRO A 98 -12.26 22.54 -24.21
N GLN A 99 -12.56 21.92 -25.36
CA GLN A 99 -12.87 20.49 -25.46
C GLN A 99 -12.68 19.96 -26.88
N MET A 100 -12.62 18.63 -27.05
CA MET A 100 -12.45 18.01 -28.37
C MET A 100 -13.68 18.19 -29.28
N VAL A 101 -14.89 17.97 -28.75
CA VAL A 101 -16.14 18.04 -29.55
C VAL A 101 -16.46 19.49 -29.92
N GLY A 102 -16.74 19.73 -31.19
CA GLY A 102 -16.95 21.06 -31.76
C GLY A 102 -15.69 21.72 -32.29
N THR A 103 -14.52 21.07 -32.19
CA THR A 103 -13.26 21.66 -32.64
C THR A 103 -13.19 21.70 -34.16
N ARG A 104 -12.76 22.84 -34.70
CA ARG A 104 -12.33 23.04 -36.09
C ARG A 104 -10.83 22.79 -36.14
N ALA A 105 -10.43 21.64 -36.67
CA ALA A 105 -9.06 21.15 -36.58
C ALA A 105 -8.34 21.19 -37.93
N LEU A 106 -7.05 21.47 -37.85
CA LEU A 106 -6.06 21.25 -38.88
C LEU A 106 -5.26 20.02 -38.48
N ILE A 107 -5.15 19.06 -39.39
CA ILE A 107 -4.41 17.82 -39.13
C ILE A 107 -3.41 17.62 -40.25
N ALA A 108 -2.14 17.56 -39.87
CA ALA A 108 -1.04 17.16 -40.73
C ALA A 108 -0.75 15.67 -40.54
N LEU A 109 -0.72 14.93 -41.64
CA LEU A 109 -0.59 13.49 -41.67
C LEU A 109 0.51 13.09 -42.65
N ARG A 110 1.35 12.13 -42.24
CA ARG A 110 2.37 11.55 -43.10
C ARG A 110 1.79 10.31 -43.79
N ARG A 111 1.72 10.35 -45.11
CA ARG A 111 1.26 9.22 -45.93
C ARG A 111 2.35 8.13 -45.99
N PRO A 112 1.99 6.86 -46.27
CA PRO A 112 2.95 5.76 -46.37
C PRO A 112 4.06 5.98 -47.41
N ASN A 113 3.79 6.79 -48.43
CA ASN A 113 4.75 7.19 -49.46
C ASN A 113 5.75 8.27 -49.00
N GLY A 114 5.73 8.65 -47.71
CA GLY A 114 6.59 9.69 -47.14
C GLY A 114 6.08 11.12 -47.32
N THR A 115 5.10 11.36 -48.20
CA THR A 115 4.56 12.70 -48.45
C THR A 115 3.64 13.15 -47.31
N LEU A 116 3.67 14.43 -46.99
CA LEU A 116 2.74 15.03 -46.03
C LEU A 116 1.45 15.46 -46.74
N ALA A 117 0.35 15.44 -46.00
CA ALA A 117 -0.89 16.08 -46.36
C ALA A 117 -1.42 16.85 -45.16
N MET A 118 -2.06 17.99 -45.41
CA MET A 118 -2.67 18.82 -44.39
C MET A 118 -4.09 19.13 -44.82
N ASN A 119 -5.06 18.77 -43.99
CA ASN A 119 -6.48 18.93 -44.28
C ASN A 119 -7.22 19.51 -43.06
N THR A 120 -8.41 20.05 -43.32
CA THR A 120 -9.35 20.54 -42.32
C THR A 120 -10.33 19.44 -41.90
N TYR A 121 -10.71 19.46 -40.62
CA TYR A 121 -11.59 18.45 -40.02
C TYR A 121 -12.53 19.09 -39.01
N ASN A 122 -13.79 18.65 -39.05
CA ASN A 122 -14.82 19.06 -38.10
C ASN A 122 -15.08 17.93 -37.09
N LEU A 123 -14.71 18.14 -35.82
CA LEU A 123 -14.89 17.13 -34.78
C LEU A 123 -16.31 17.18 -34.19
N THR A 124 -17.13 16.17 -34.48
CA THR A 124 -18.48 16.03 -33.93
C THR A 124 -18.53 15.02 -32.79
N ARG A 125 -19.70 14.91 -32.12
CA ARG A 125 -19.93 13.90 -31.08
C ARG A 125 -19.81 12.48 -31.63
N ASP A 126 -20.19 12.26 -32.89
CA ASP A 126 -20.14 10.95 -33.55
C ASP A 126 -18.71 10.48 -33.78
N THR A 127 -17.81 11.40 -34.08
CA THR A 127 -16.37 11.12 -34.18
C THR A 127 -15.82 10.55 -32.86
N MET A 128 -16.31 11.06 -31.72
CA MET A 128 -15.92 10.54 -30.40
C MET A 128 -16.48 9.13 -30.14
N LEU A 129 -17.65 8.82 -30.69
CA LEU A 129 -18.32 7.51 -30.59
C LEU A 129 -17.70 6.45 -31.52
N GLY A 130 -16.83 6.84 -32.46
CA GLY A 130 -16.05 5.91 -33.27
C GLY A 130 -16.29 6.01 -34.78
N CYS A 131 -17.06 6.99 -35.25
CA CYS A 131 -17.21 7.24 -36.68
C CYS A 131 -15.87 7.67 -37.32
N LYS A 132 -15.64 7.29 -38.57
CA LYS A 132 -14.42 7.67 -39.32
C LYS A 132 -14.36 9.19 -39.49
N LEU A 133 -13.23 9.79 -39.10
CA LEU A 133 -12.98 11.23 -39.26
C LEU A 133 -12.42 11.50 -40.65
N GLN A 134 -13.27 11.93 -41.59
CA GLN A 134 -12.87 12.31 -42.95
C GLN A 134 -12.61 13.82 -43.06
N PRO A 135 -11.77 14.27 -44.01
CA PRO A 135 -11.59 15.69 -44.31
C PRO A 135 -12.93 16.36 -44.60
N SER A 136 -13.15 17.52 -44.01
CA SER A 136 -14.42 18.25 -44.15
C SER A 136 -14.18 19.76 -44.09
N PRO A 137 -14.86 20.57 -44.90
CA PRO A 137 -14.82 22.02 -44.76
C PRO A 137 -15.16 22.47 -43.34
N ILE A 138 -14.48 23.49 -42.87
CA ILE A 138 -14.72 24.14 -41.58
C ILE A 138 -15.17 25.58 -41.82
N GLU A 139 -15.93 26.15 -40.89
CA GLU A 139 -16.46 27.53 -41.01
C GLU A 139 -15.35 28.59 -41.05
N VAL A 140 -14.18 28.29 -40.49
CA VAL A 140 -13.02 29.17 -40.49
C VAL A 140 -12.30 29.06 -41.84
N GLN A 141 -12.12 30.18 -42.53
CA GLN A 141 -11.34 30.19 -43.76
C GLN A 141 -9.86 29.98 -43.46
N VAL A 142 -9.23 29.03 -44.15
CA VAL A 142 -7.82 28.66 -43.98
C VAL A 142 -7.12 28.64 -45.32
N TRP A 143 -5.95 29.28 -45.39
CA TRP A 143 -5.10 29.31 -46.59
C TRP A 143 -3.61 29.23 -46.19
N ASN A 144 -2.72 29.21 -47.19
CA ASN A 144 -1.26 29.06 -47.01
C ASN A 144 -0.89 27.85 -46.13
N MET A 145 -1.65 26.75 -46.28
CA MET A 145 -1.40 25.52 -45.53
C MET A 145 -0.11 24.85 -46.03
N GLN A 146 0.84 24.64 -45.14
CA GLN A 146 2.09 23.93 -45.43
C GLN A 146 2.41 22.98 -44.28
N ALA A 147 3.06 21.87 -44.57
CA ALA A 147 3.55 20.95 -43.55
C ALA A 147 4.88 20.33 -43.99
N ASN A 148 5.86 20.33 -43.09
CA ASN A 148 7.13 19.63 -43.28
C ASN A 148 7.35 18.59 -42.17
N TYR A 149 8.31 17.71 -42.43
CA TYR A 149 8.75 16.67 -41.52
C TYR A 149 10.26 16.72 -41.45
N SER A 150 10.81 16.80 -40.23
CA SER A 150 12.25 16.69 -40.00
C SER A 150 12.60 15.23 -39.74
N ASP A 151 13.45 14.63 -40.59
CA ASP A 151 13.95 13.27 -40.39
C ASP A 151 14.92 13.19 -39.18
N GLU A 152 15.54 14.30 -38.78
CA GLU A 152 16.44 14.36 -37.63
C GLU A 152 15.69 14.32 -36.29
N THR A 153 14.66 15.14 -36.14
CA THR A 153 13.88 15.25 -34.90
C THR A 153 12.66 14.32 -34.88
N GLY A 154 12.21 13.90 -36.07
CA GLY A 154 10.97 13.18 -36.27
C GLY A 154 9.71 14.02 -36.06
N ALA A 155 9.82 15.35 -35.96
CA ALA A 155 8.70 16.26 -35.75
C ALA A 155 7.92 16.53 -37.06
N ILE A 156 6.62 16.78 -36.93
CA ILE A 156 5.80 17.35 -38.01
C ILE A 156 5.51 18.80 -37.65
N THR A 157 5.93 19.73 -38.50
CA THR A 157 5.60 21.16 -38.40
C THR A 157 4.55 21.49 -39.43
N MET A 158 3.51 22.21 -39.02
CA MET A 158 2.48 22.73 -39.91
C MET A 158 2.26 24.22 -39.71
N SER A 159 2.07 24.94 -40.81
CA SER A 159 1.71 26.36 -40.81
C SER A 159 0.42 26.60 -41.57
N ALA A 160 -0.36 27.57 -41.11
CA ALA A 160 -1.56 28.02 -41.82
C ALA A 160 -1.90 29.46 -41.45
N THR A 161 -2.64 30.13 -42.32
CA THR A 161 -3.28 31.41 -42.03
C THR A 161 -4.78 31.19 -41.91
N LEU A 162 -5.38 31.70 -40.83
CA LEU A 162 -6.80 31.60 -40.52
C LEU A 162 -7.44 32.99 -40.48
N SER A 163 -8.66 33.11 -41.02
CA SER A 163 -9.51 34.30 -40.81
C SER A 163 -10.53 34.01 -39.71
N LEU A 164 -10.36 34.66 -38.56
CA LEU A 164 -11.22 34.50 -37.40
C LEU A 164 -12.25 35.62 -37.33
N ASP A 165 -13.52 35.25 -37.19
CA ASP A 165 -14.61 36.19 -36.88
C ASP A 165 -14.57 36.57 -35.39
N PRO A 166 -14.39 37.86 -35.04
CA PRO A 166 -14.40 38.33 -33.65
C PRO A 166 -15.69 38.03 -32.88
N SER A 167 -16.81 37.81 -33.56
CA SER A 167 -18.10 37.45 -32.93
C SER A 167 -18.05 36.06 -32.29
N THR A 168 -17.22 35.17 -32.85
CA THR A 168 -17.13 33.76 -32.46
C THR A 168 -15.81 33.46 -31.73
N TYR A 169 -14.71 34.08 -32.15
CA TYR A 169 -13.37 33.83 -31.62
C TYR A 169 -12.80 35.08 -30.95
N ASN A 170 -12.79 35.07 -29.61
CA ASN A 170 -12.16 36.13 -28.83
C ASN A 170 -10.64 35.89 -28.72
N ILE A 171 -9.84 36.84 -29.20
CA ILE A 171 -8.36 36.75 -29.21
C ILE A 171 -7.75 36.69 -27.80
N SER A 172 -8.42 37.23 -26.79
CA SER A 172 -7.96 37.20 -25.39
C SER A 172 -8.41 35.94 -24.65
N GLU A 173 -9.31 35.15 -25.24
CA GLU A 173 -9.84 33.92 -24.65
C GLU A 173 -9.96 32.81 -25.71
N LEU A 174 -8.89 32.61 -26.48
CA LEU A 174 -8.92 31.65 -27.57
C LEU A 174 -8.80 30.23 -27.03
N LYS A 175 -9.82 29.41 -27.28
CA LYS A 175 -9.85 28.01 -26.84
C LYS A 175 -9.25 27.12 -27.92
N HIS A 176 -8.11 26.53 -27.64
CA HIS A 176 -7.44 25.64 -28.59
C HIS A 176 -7.19 24.25 -28.01
N VAL A 177 -7.00 23.28 -28.90
CA VAL A 177 -6.86 21.86 -28.59
C VAL A 177 -5.83 21.26 -29.53
N TRP A 178 -5.02 20.34 -29.05
CA TRP A 178 -4.02 19.65 -29.87
C TRP A 178 -3.98 18.16 -29.56
N GLN A 179 -3.58 17.36 -30.55
CA GLN A 179 -3.38 15.92 -30.40
C GLN A 179 -2.27 15.42 -31.32
N VAL A 180 -1.75 14.25 -30.98
CA VAL A 180 -0.84 13.49 -31.84
C VAL A 180 -1.31 12.04 -31.91
N GLY A 181 -1.10 11.39 -33.05
CA GLY A 181 -1.44 9.99 -33.26
C GLY A 181 -0.36 9.22 -33.98
N SER A 182 -0.55 7.89 -34.06
CA SER A 182 0.47 6.94 -34.51
C SER A 182 0.27 6.46 -35.95
N SER A 183 -0.93 6.58 -36.50
CA SER A 183 -1.24 5.96 -37.80
C SER A 183 -2.35 6.69 -38.52
N VAL A 184 -2.32 6.58 -39.84
CA VAL A 184 -3.31 7.12 -40.78
C VAL A 184 -3.86 5.96 -41.61
N VAL A 185 -5.17 5.94 -41.84
CA VAL A 185 -5.87 4.96 -42.67
C VAL A 185 -6.48 5.66 -43.88
N ASP A 186 -6.63 4.93 -44.99
CA ASP A 186 -7.17 5.46 -46.25
C ASP A 186 -6.42 6.72 -46.75
N GLN A 187 -5.14 6.88 -46.37
CA GLN A 187 -4.26 8.03 -46.61
C GLN A 187 -4.73 9.40 -46.05
N VAL A 188 -5.98 9.53 -45.61
CA VAL A 188 -6.59 10.79 -45.16
C VAL A 188 -7.33 10.69 -43.83
N VAL A 189 -7.50 9.49 -43.24
CA VAL A 189 -8.25 9.30 -42.01
C VAL A 189 -7.29 9.11 -40.84
N PRO A 190 -7.16 10.08 -39.92
CA PRO A 190 -6.35 9.91 -38.72
C PRO A 190 -6.96 8.83 -37.82
N GLN A 191 -6.18 7.79 -37.50
CA GLN A 191 -6.65 6.75 -36.59
C GLN A 191 -6.73 7.26 -35.15
N LYS A 192 -7.71 6.75 -34.41
CA LYS A 192 -7.88 7.02 -32.99
C LYS A 192 -6.66 6.54 -32.22
N HIS A 193 -5.91 7.47 -31.64
CA HIS A 193 -4.76 7.15 -30.81
C HIS A 193 -5.18 6.64 -29.43
N ARG A 194 -4.23 6.00 -28.73
CA ARG A 194 -4.41 5.64 -27.32
C ARG A 194 -4.49 6.92 -26.48
N MET A 195 -5.55 7.07 -25.70
CA MET A 195 -5.75 8.23 -24.84
C MET A 195 -4.93 8.09 -23.54
N ARG A 196 -3.92 8.95 -23.33
CA ARG A 196 -3.19 9.10 -22.06
C ARG A 196 -3.61 10.40 -21.36
N LEU A 197 -3.21 10.60 -20.10
CA LEU A 197 -3.50 11.86 -19.38
C LEU A 197 -3.00 13.10 -20.13
N LYS A 198 -1.81 13.04 -20.73
CA LYS A 198 -1.28 14.12 -21.57
C LYS A 198 -2.24 14.48 -22.71
N ASN A 199 -2.87 13.50 -23.36
CA ASN A 199 -3.87 13.74 -24.41
C ASN A 199 -5.13 14.40 -23.83
N PHE A 200 -5.64 13.93 -22.69
CA PHE A 200 -6.78 14.59 -22.01
C PHE A 200 -6.46 16.01 -21.58
N ASP A 201 -5.20 16.32 -21.34
CA ASP A 201 -4.73 17.62 -20.89
C ASP A 201 -4.27 18.54 -22.03
N SER A 202 -4.41 18.10 -23.29
CA SER A 202 -3.97 18.85 -24.49
C SER A 202 -5.03 19.85 -24.95
N PHE A 203 -5.41 20.74 -24.05
CA PHE A 203 -6.27 21.88 -24.31
C PHE A 203 -5.92 23.01 -23.32
N GLU A 204 -6.06 24.26 -23.76
CA GLU A 204 -6.00 25.43 -22.90
C GLU A 204 -6.79 26.59 -23.50
N VAL A 205 -6.98 27.63 -22.70
CA VAL A 205 -7.45 28.95 -23.15
C VAL A 205 -6.22 29.84 -23.25
N ILE A 206 -5.96 30.44 -24.39
CA ILE A 206 -4.79 31.30 -24.61
C ILE A 206 -5.23 32.73 -24.94
N ASP A 207 -4.58 33.69 -24.30
CA ASP A 207 -4.63 35.09 -24.70
C ASP A 207 -3.53 35.34 -25.74
N LEU A 208 -3.92 35.61 -26.98
CA LEU A 208 -2.98 35.83 -28.08
C LEU A 208 -2.15 37.10 -27.94
N THR A 209 -2.59 38.06 -27.11
CA THR A 209 -1.91 39.35 -26.90
C THR A 209 -0.78 39.22 -25.89
N THR A 210 -1.02 38.52 -24.78
CA THR A 210 -0.03 38.33 -23.71
C THR A 210 0.72 37.00 -23.81
N GLY A 211 0.22 36.05 -24.60
CA GLY A 211 0.67 34.67 -24.67
C GLY A 211 0.36 33.83 -23.43
N ARG A 212 -0.39 34.38 -22.46
CA ARG A 212 -0.73 33.67 -21.22
C ARG A 212 -1.81 32.62 -21.49
N GLY A 213 -1.53 31.40 -21.06
CA GLY A 213 -2.49 30.30 -21.09
C GLY A 213 -3.17 30.14 -19.73
N PHE A 214 -4.49 30.19 -19.73
CA PHE A 214 -5.34 29.93 -18.58
C PHE A 214 -5.87 28.50 -18.64
N ARG A 215 -5.78 27.80 -17.50
CA ARG A 215 -6.31 26.45 -17.34
C ARG A 215 -6.90 26.27 -15.95
N ASP A 216 -7.96 25.47 -15.88
CA ASP A 216 -8.42 24.91 -14.62
C ASP A 216 -7.38 23.92 -14.06
N THR A 217 -6.60 24.39 -13.08
CA THR A 217 -5.61 23.56 -12.38
C THR A 217 -6.24 22.58 -11.39
N GLY A 218 -7.54 22.72 -11.10
CA GLY A 218 -8.27 21.92 -10.13
C GLY A 218 -8.22 20.42 -10.43
N LEU A 219 -8.40 20.04 -11.70
CA LEU A 219 -8.34 18.63 -12.13
C LEU A 219 -6.97 17.99 -11.89
N THR A 220 -5.88 18.73 -12.12
CA THR A 220 -4.52 18.20 -11.90
C THR A 220 -4.25 18.04 -10.41
N LYS A 221 -4.65 19.03 -9.60
CA LYS A 221 -4.54 18.95 -8.13
C LYS A 221 -5.35 17.79 -7.56
N GLN A 222 -6.58 17.57 -8.04
CA GLN A 222 -7.42 16.45 -7.63
C GLN A 222 -6.80 15.09 -7.98
N ARG A 223 -6.19 14.93 -9.17
CA ARG A 223 -5.50 13.68 -9.55
C ARG A 223 -4.31 13.39 -8.64
N VAL A 224 -3.52 14.41 -8.30
CA VAL A 224 -2.39 14.28 -7.36
C VAL A 224 -2.91 13.93 -5.97
N ALA A 225 -3.91 14.65 -5.47
CA ALA A 225 -4.52 14.40 -4.17
C ALA A 225 -5.08 12.97 -4.06
N HIS A 226 -5.82 12.51 -5.08
CA HIS A 226 -6.30 11.13 -5.18
C HIS A 226 -5.16 10.12 -5.09
N GLY A 227 -4.07 10.33 -5.83
CA GLY A 227 -2.89 9.45 -5.80
C GLY A 227 -2.23 9.38 -4.42
N VAL A 228 -1.95 10.53 -3.81
CA VAL A 228 -1.32 10.64 -2.48
C VAL A 228 -2.20 9.99 -1.42
N LEU A 229 -3.49 10.36 -1.36
CA LEU A 229 -4.42 9.79 -0.38
C LEU A 229 -4.61 8.28 -0.58
N SER A 230 -4.53 7.77 -1.82
CA SER A 230 -4.59 6.33 -2.08
C SER A 230 -3.35 5.59 -1.56
N VAL A 231 -2.15 6.15 -1.75
CA VAL A 231 -0.90 5.58 -1.22
C VAL A 231 -0.95 5.47 0.30
N PHE A 232 -1.38 6.54 0.97
CA PHE A 232 -1.41 6.54 2.43
C PHE A 232 -2.60 5.76 2.99
N GLY A 233 -3.80 5.98 2.50
CA GLY A 233 -5.01 5.30 2.98
C GLY A 233 -5.00 3.81 2.66
N TRP A 234 -4.98 3.45 1.37
CA TRP A 234 -5.06 2.07 0.92
C TRP A 234 -3.72 1.33 0.94
N GLY A 235 -2.59 2.04 0.89
CA GLY A 235 -1.26 1.41 0.81
C GLY A 235 -0.55 1.22 2.15
N ILE A 236 -0.61 2.21 3.05
CA ILE A 236 0.22 2.24 4.27
C ILE A 236 -0.62 2.08 5.53
N LEU A 237 -1.73 2.81 5.65
CA LEU A 237 -2.50 2.92 6.88
C LEU A 237 -3.58 1.83 7.03
N LEU A 238 -3.80 0.98 6.02
CA LEU A 238 -4.77 -0.12 6.09
C LEU A 238 -4.64 -1.00 7.35
N PRO A 239 -3.43 -1.39 7.80
CA PRO A 239 -3.26 -2.19 9.02
C PRO A 239 -3.70 -1.45 10.30
N ILE A 240 -3.79 -0.12 10.27
CA ILE A 240 -4.18 0.74 11.41
C ILE A 240 -5.72 0.85 11.51
N GLY A 241 -6.47 0.12 10.69
CA GLY A 241 -7.91 -0.06 10.82
C GLY A 241 -8.72 1.14 10.33
N ILE A 242 -9.56 1.71 11.21
CA ILE A 242 -10.58 2.71 10.85
C ILE A 242 -9.95 3.98 10.23
N SER A 243 -8.80 4.43 10.72
CA SER A 243 -8.11 5.61 10.20
C SER A 243 -7.60 5.43 8.77
N GLY A 244 -7.06 4.26 8.43
CA GLY A 244 -6.67 3.94 7.06
C GLY A 244 -7.87 3.88 6.12
N TYR A 245 -8.97 3.30 6.61
CA TYR A 245 -10.22 3.23 5.86
C TYR A 245 -10.80 4.62 5.53
N THR A 246 -10.85 5.56 6.49
CA THR A 246 -11.42 6.90 6.23
C THR A 246 -10.61 7.68 5.17
N VAL A 247 -9.28 7.62 5.25
CA VAL A 247 -8.39 8.22 4.23
C VAL A 247 -8.58 7.54 2.87
N GLY A 248 -8.67 6.20 2.87
CA GLY A 248 -8.92 5.41 1.66
C GLY A 248 -10.26 5.75 1.00
N VAL A 249 -11.34 5.86 1.76
CA VAL A 249 -12.68 6.23 1.24
C VAL A 249 -12.66 7.63 0.66
N THR A 250 -11.97 8.57 1.31
CA THR A 250 -11.79 9.93 0.77
C THR A 250 -11.07 9.89 -0.57
N ALA A 251 -9.99 9.11 -0.66
CA ALA A 251 -9.26 8.92 -1.92
C ALA A 251 -10.17 8.32 -3.00
N TRP A 252 -10.94 7.28 -2.67
CA TRP A 252 -11.88 6.64 -3.58
C TRP A 252 -12.96 7.61 -4.07
N ALA A 253 -13.54 8.42 -3.18
CA ALA A 253 -14.56 9.42 -3.51
C ALA A 253 -14.03 10.48 -4.49
N ILE A 254 -12.81 11.00 -4.28
CA ILE A 254 -12.15 11.89 -5.25
C ILE A 254 -11.94 11.17 -6.59
N GLY A 255 -11.57 9.88 -6.55
CA GLY A 255 -11.48 9.03 -7.73
C GLY A 255 -12.80 8.95 -8.49
N ILE A 256 -13.93 8.76 -7.80
CA ILE A 256 -15.29 8.82 -8.39
C ILE A 256 -15.59 10.20 -8.97
N ALA A 257 -15.29 11.28 -8.26
CA ALA A 257 -15.52 12.65 -8.73
C ALA A 257 -14.72 12.96 -10.00
N LEU A 258 -13.48 12.49 -10.10
CA LEU A 258 -12.67 12.60 -11.32
C LEU A 258 -13.29 11.85 -12.52
N MET A 259 -14.20 10.92 -12.27
CA MET A 259 -14.89 10.12 -13.29
C MET A 259 -16.26 10.66 -13.72
N SER A 260 -16.93 11.49 -12.90
CA SER A 260 -18.25 12.06 -13.26
C SER A 260 -18.16 12.95 -14.49
N ASN A 261 -16.96 13.47 -14.80
CA ASN A 261 -16.65 14.05 -16.09
C ASN A 261 -16.39 12.94 -17.13
N SER A 262 -17.35 12.77 -18.05
CA SER A 262 -17.44 11.74 -19.11
C SER A 262 -16.17 11.47 -19.94
N ARG A 263 -15.16 12.35 -19.87
CA ARG A 263 -13.89 12.26 -20.62
C ARG A 263 -13.04 11.02 -20.26
N HIS A 264 -13.13 10.48 -19.03
CA HIS A 264 -12.18 9.45 -18.56
C HIS A 264 -12.78 8.06 -18.33
N PHE A 265 -14.11 7.92 -18.41
CA PHE A 265 -14.83 6.75 -17.89
C PHE A 265 -14.38 5.42 -18.49
N ASN A 266 -14.15 5.35 -19.81
CA ASN A 266 -13.81 4.09 -20.48
C ASN A 266 -12.30 3.84 -20.65
N THR A 267 -11.44 4.81 -20.33
CA THR A 267 -10.00 4.71 -20.63
C THR A 267 -9.22 3.99 -19.53
N PHE A 268 -9.60 4.17 -18.27
CA PHE A 268 -8.88 3.62 -17.11
C PHE A 268 -9.66 2.52 -16.39
N LYS A 269 -10.43 1.71 -17.14
CA LYS A 269 -11.32 0.66 -16.61
C LYS A 269 -10.63 -0.26 -15.59
N GLY A 270 -9.42 -0.73 -15.89
CA GLY A 270 -8.71 -1.68 -15.02
C GLY A 270 -8.32 -1.13 -13.64
N HIS A 271 -7.84 0.12 -13.56
CA HIS A 271 -7.53 0.78 -12.29
C HIS A 271 -8.81 1.08 -11.50
N ARG A 272 -9.86 1.52 -12.20
CA ARG A 272 -11.17 1.77 -11.61
C ARG A 272 -11.80 0.51 -11.01
N THR A 273 -11.88 -0.58 -11.77
CA THR A 273 -12.50 -1.82 -11.31
C THR A 273 -11.81 -2.35 -10.07
N ILE A 274 -10.47 -2.35 -10.04
CA ILE A 274 -9.72 -2.76 -8.86
C ILE A 274 -9.99 -1.80 -7.69
N GLY A 275 -10.03 -0.48 -7.92
CA GLY A 275 -10.35 0.50 -6.88
C GLY A 275 -11.74 0.31 -6.25
N ILE A 276 -12.75 -0.03 -7.06
CA ILE A 276 -14.10 -0.34 -6.56
C ILE A 276 -14.10 -1.64 -5.74
N ILE A 277 -13.40 -2.68 -6.22
CA ILE A 277 -13.26 -3.94 -5.48
C ILE A 277 -12.58 -3.72 -4.13
N ILE A 278 -11.49 -2.93 -4.09
CA ILE A 278 -10.79 -2.57 -2.84
C ILE A 278 -11.75 -1.89 -1.87
N PHE A 279 -12.51 -0.88 -2.34
CA PHE A 279 -13.47 -0.18 -1.50
C PHE A 279 -14.50 -1.16 -0.89
N CYS A 280 -15.14 -1.99 -1.71
CA CYS A 280 -16.13 -2.98 -1.23
C CYS A 280 -15.53 -3.96 -0.22
N LEU A 281 -14.37 -4.56 -0.53
CA LEU A 281 -13.71 -5.50 0.36
C LEU A 281 -13.26 -4.83 1.67
N ALA A 282 -12.80 -3.59 1.61
CA ALA A 282 -12.37 -2.86 2.81
C ALA A 282 -13.55 -2.51 3.72
N THR A 283 -14.70 -2.12 3.14
CA THR A 283 -15.93 -1.91 3.91
C THR A 283 -16.37 -3.20 4.62
N LEU A 284 -16.33 -4.34 3.91
CA LEU A 284 -16.65 -5.65 4.49
C LEU A 284 -15.64 -6.05 5.59
N GLN A 285 -14.36 -5.75 5.41
CA GLN A 285 -13.31 -6.02 6.40
C GLN A 285 -13.50 -5.22 7.68
N ILE A 286 -13.84 -3.93 7.57
CA ILE A 286 -14.11 -3.06 8.73
C ILE A 286 -15.40 -3.49 9.43
N MET A 287 -16.46 -3.80 8.69
CA MET A 287 -17.73 -4.28 9.27
C MET A 287 -17.53 -5.60 10.03
N ALA A 288 -16.68 -6.50 9.53
CA ALA A 288 -16.37 -7.76 10.20
C ALA A 288 -15.73 -7.59 11.58
N LEU A 289 -15.09 -6.45 11.89
CA LEU A 289 -14.56 -6.17 13.23
C LEU A 289 -15.69 -6.09 14.28
N TRP A 290 -16.86 -5.59 13.90
CA TRP A 290 -18.04 -5.46 14.76
C TRP A 290 -18.75 -6.81 14.97
N LEU A 291 -18.58 -7.73 14.02
CA LEU A 291 -19.16 -9.07 14.04
C LEU A 291 -18.21 -10.12 14.68
N LYS A 292 -17.13 -9.67 15.33
CA LYS A 292 -16.15 -10.57 15.95
C LYS A 292 -16.77 -11.37 17.11
N PRO A 293 -16.77 -12.72 17.07
CA PRO A 293 -17.32 -13.53 18.16
C PRO A 293 -16.60 -13.30 19.50
N LYS A 294 -17.36 -13.07 20.58
CA LYS A 294 -16.81 -12.93 21.95
C LYS A 294 -16.26 -14.28 22.45
N LYS A 295 -15.19 -14.27 23.26
CA LYS A 295 -14.73 -15.48 23.96
C LYS A 295 -15.79 -15.87 25.00
N LYS A 296 -16.32 -17.09 24.93
CA LYS A 296 -17.11 -17.66 26.04
C LYS A 296 -16.14 -18.29 27.05
N ASN A 297 -15.98 -17.65 28.20
CA ASN A 297 -15.32 -18.24 29.35
C ASN A 297 -16.40 -18.81 30.28
N GLU A 298 -16.87 -20.02 30.00
CA GLU A 298 -17.66 -20.80 30.96
C GLU A 298 -16.83 -22.02 31.38
N GLY A 299 -16.80 -22.27 32.68
CA GLY A 299 -15.86 -23.18 33.35
C GLY A 299 -15.74 -24.55 32.68
N SER A 300 -14.48 -24.95 32.46
CA SER A 300 -14.05 -26.33 32.22
C SER A 300 -14.72 -27.09 31.06
N LYS A 301 -15.07 -26.41 29.96
CA LYS A 301 -15.39 -27.09 28.70
C LYS A 301 -14.86 -26.28 27.51
N ILE A 302 -13.78 -26.76 26.87
CA ILE A 302 -13.29 -26.21 25.60
C ILE A 302 -14.32 -26.55 24.52
N ILE A 303 -15.37 -25.74 24.39
CA ILE A 303 -16.27 -25.81 23.25
C ILE A 303 -15.48 -25.27 22.06
N THR A 304 -15.22 -26.11 21.05
CA THR A 304 -14.53 -25.71 19.82
C THR A 304 -15.14 -24.44 19.24
N ASP A 305 -14.33 -23.38 19.22
CA ASP A 305 -14.67 -22.01 18.83
C ASP A 305 -14.83 -21.88 17.29
N ARG A 306 -15.59 -22.79 16.66
CA ARG A 306 -15.78 -22.89 15.19
C ARG A 306 -16.09 -21.54 14.51
N PRO A 307 -17.05 -20.72 14.98
CA PRO A 307 -17.33 -19.42 14.35
C PRO A 307 -16.14 -18.44 14.44
N ARG A 308 -15.35 -18.48 15.52
CA ARG A 308 -14.15 -17.64 15.67
C ARG A 308 -13.03 -18.06 14.72
N LYS A 309 -12.88 -19.37 14.49
CA LYS A 309 -11.94 -19.91 13.50
C LYS A 309 -12.28 -19.44 12.09
N TYR A 310 -13.55 -19.55 11.67
CA TYR A 310 -13.99 -19.05 10.35
C TYR A 310 -13.83 -17.54 10.21
N TRP A 311 -14.16 -16.78 11.27
CA TRP A 311 -13.93 -15.33 11.29
C TRP A 311 -12.44 -14.98 11.09
N SER A 312 -11.54 -15.71 11.74
CA SER A 312 -10.09 -15.50 11.59
C SER A 312 -9.60 -15.81 10.17
N ILE A 313 -10.04 -16.94 9.58
CA ILE A 313 -9.72 -17.29 8.20
C ILE A 313 -10.21 -16.19 7.24
N TYR A 314 -11.46 -15.77 7.38
CA TYR A 314 -12.03 -14.67 6.60
C TYR A 314 -11.20 -13.39 6.74
N HIS A 315 -10.91 -12.98 7.99
CA HIS A 315 -10.23 -11.72 8.28
C HIS A 315 -8.81 -11.68 7.67
N HIS A 316 -8.07 -12.78 7.75
CA HIS A 316 -6.74 -12.88 7.15
C HIS A 316 -6.82 -12.94 5.62
N LEU A 317 -7.69 -13.77 5.06
CA LEU A 317 -7.82 -13.94 3.61
C LEU A 317 -8.22 -12.62 2.92
N VAL A 318 -9.25 -11.94 3.43
CA VAL A 318 -9.72 -10.65 2.90
C VAL A 318 -8.67 -9.58 3.12
N GLY A 319 -8.03 -9.55 4.29
CA GLY A 319 -6.96 -8.60 4.62
C GLY A 319 -5.76 -8.69 3.66
N TYR A 320 -5.22 -9.89 3.42
CA TYR A 320 -4.09 -10.07 2.50
C TYR A 320 -4.45 -9.80 1.05
N THR A 321 -5.67 -10.17 0.65
CA THR A 321 -6.21 -9.85 -0.69
C THR A 321 -6.29 -8.34 -0.90
N LEU A 322 -6.80 -7.60 0.09
CA LEU A 322 -6.86 -6.14 0.07
C LEU A 322 -5.48 -5.49 -0.09
N ILE A 323 -4.50 -5.90 0.71
CA ILE A 323 -3.13 -5.36 0.63
C ILE A 323 -2.56 -5.58 -0.77
N THR A 324 -2.70 -6.80 -1.29
CA THR A 324 -2.18 -7.16 -2.62
C THR A 324 -2.84 -6.33 -3.72
N LEU A 325 -4.18 -6.24 -3.72
CA LEU A 325 -4.92 -5.45 -4.70
C LEU A 325 -4.58 -3.95 -4.60
N SER A 326 -4.44 -3.41 -3.40
CA SER A 326 -4.04 -2.01 -3.17
C SER A 326 -2.68 -1.70 -3.78
N ILE A 327 -1.67 -2.54 -3.54
CA ILE A 327 -0.33 -2.38 -4.12
C ILE A 327 -0.40 -2.38 -5.66
N VAL A 328 -1.07 -3.39 -6.24
CA VAL A 328 -1.26 -3.49 -7.70
C VAL A 328 -1.96 -2.24 -8.24
N ASN A 329 -2.98 -1.75 -7.54
CA ASN A 329 -3.75 -0.60 -7.99
C ASN A 329 -2.96 0.71 -7.91
N ILE A 330 -2.13 0.87 -6.88
CA ILE A 330 -1.22 2.03 -6.72
C ILE A 330 -0.19 2.06 -7.85
N PHE A 331 0.43 0.92 -8.19
CA PHE A 331 1.35 0.85 -9.34
C PHE A 331 0.64 1.15 -10.67
N LYS A 332 -0.61 0.69 -10.85
CA LYS A 332 -1.42 1.12 -11.99
C LYS A 332 -1.66 2.64 -11.98
N GLY A 333 -1.92 3.22 -10.82
CA GLY A 333 -2.02 4.67 -10.63
C GLY A 333 -0.73 5.40 -11.06
N PHE A 334 0.44 4.92 -10.64
CA PHE A 334 1.74 5.45 -11.09
C PHE A 334 1.94 5.32 -12.61
N ALA A 335 1.51 4.22 -13.23
CA ALA A 335 1.60 4.05 -14.68
C ALA A 335 0.70 5.04 -15.45
N ILE A 336 -0.42 5.46 -14.85
CA ILE A 336 -1.36 6.45 -15.41
C ILE A 336 -0.82 7.87 -15.22
N LEU A 337 -0.44 8.24 -13.99
CA LEU A 337 0.02 9.59 -13.64
C LEU A 337 1.42 9.89 -14.15
N ARG A 338 2.29 8.87 -14.24
CA ARG A 338 3.72 8.97 -14.58
C ARG A 338 4.45 10.08 -13.79
N PRO A 339 4.44 10.03 -12.45
CA PRO A 339 5.24 10.94 -11.65
C PRO A 339 6.75 10.69 -11.87
N PRO A 340 7.63 11.61 -11.41
CA PRO A 340 9.08 11.38 -11.42
C PRO A 340 9.44 9.99 -10.84
N PRO A 341 10.40 9.26 -11.44
CA PRO A 341 10.72 7.87 -11.05
C PRO A 341 11.01 7.68 -9.56
N VAL A 342 11.55 8.71 -8.91
CA VAL A 342 11.85 8.76 -7.46
C VAL A 342 10.64 8.33 -6.62
N TRP A 343 9.43 8.74 -6.99
CA TRP A 343 8.21 8.41 -6.24
C TRP A 343 7.90 6.93 -6.18
N LYS A 344 8.14 6.22 -7.29
CA LYS A 344 7.95 4.77 -7.35
C LYS A 344 8.90 4.07 -6.37
N TRP A 345 10.15 4.50 -6.33
CA TRP A 345 11.18 3.92 -5.47
C TRP A 345 10.98 4.26 -3.99
N ILE A 346 10.53 5.48 -3.68
CA ILE A 346 10.13 5.85 -2.31
C ILE A 346 9.04 4.90 -1.80
N TYR A 347 8.00 4.66 -2.61
CA TYR A 347 6.90 3.77 -2.21
C TYR A 347 7.38 2.32 -2.02
N VAL A 348 8.24 1.81 -2.90
CA VAL A 348 8.86 0.48 -2.75
C VAL A 348 9.69 0.40 -1.47
N GLY A 349 10.50 1.42 -1.17
CA GLY A 349 11.28 1.49 0.06
C GLY A 349 10.42 1.49 1.32
N LEU A 350 9.30 2.23 1.31
CA LEU A 350 8.33 2.24 2.41
C LEU A 350 7.68 0.86 2.63
N LEU A 351 7.29 0.16 1.55
CA LEU A 351 6.74 -1.19 1.65
C LEU A 351 7.75 -2.19 2.21
N ALA A 352 9.01 -2.11 1.77
CA ALA A 352 10.09 -2.96 2.28
C ALA A 352 10.33 -2.72 3.78
N ALA A 353 10.42 -1.45 4.20
CA ALA A 353 10.58 -1.09 5.61
C ALA A 353 9.41 -1.61 6.47
N LEU A 354 8.16 -1.42 6.04
CA LEU A 354 6.98 -1.93 6.75
C LEU A 354 6.98 -3.46 6.84
N SER A 355 7.39 -4.15 5.78
CA SER A 355 7.51 -5.62 5.76
C SER A 355 8.58 -6.11 6.73
N CYS A 356 9.74 -5.44 6.79
CA CYS A 356 10.79 -5.77 7.75
C CYS A 356 10.33 -5.55 9.20
N VAL A 357 9.63 -4.45 9.48
CA VAL A 357 9.07 -4.18 10.82
C VAL A 357 8.03 -5.23 11.20
N ALA A 358 7.11 -5.57 10.29
CA ALA A 358 6.10 -6.58 10.53
C ALA A 358 6.73 -7.96 10.81
N PHE A 359 7.73 -8.36 10.03
CA PHE A 359 8.48 -9.59 10.25
C PHE A 359 9.21 -9.60 11.60
N GLY A 360 9.87 -8.49 11.95
CA GLY A 360 10.57 -8.34 13.23
C GLY A 360 9.62 -8.45 14.43
N LEU A 361 8.45 -7.80 14.36
CA LEU A 361 7.43 -7.88 15.40
C LEU A 361 6.86 -9.30 15.53
N GLU A 362 6.59 -9.97 14.41
CA GLU A 362 6.11 -11.36 14.44
C GLU A 362 7.14 -12.32 15.04
N ALA A 363 8.43 -12.15 14.69
CA ALA A 363 9.52 -12.93 15.26
C ALA A 363 9.68 -12.69 16.78
N ALA A 364 9.56 -11.43 17.21
CA ALA A 364 9.58 -11.06 18.62
C ALA A 364 8.39 -11.66 19.39
N GLU A 365 7.17 -11.59 18.83
CA GLU A 365 5.97 -12.16 19.47
C GLU A 365 6.04 -13.70 19.55
N ARG A 366 6.55 -14.37 18.51
CA ARG A 366 6.79 -15.82 18.55
C ARG A 366 7.82 -16.19 19.64
N SER A 367 8.87 -15.40 19.78
CA SER A 367 9.90 -15.60 20.82
C SER A 367 9.33 -15.37 22.23
N ALA A 368 8.53 -14.31 22.42
CA ALA A 368 7.87 -14.00 23.69
C ALA A 368 6.86 -15.08 24.09
N ARG A 369 6.04 -15.58 23.15
CA ARG A 369 5.11 -16.70 23.42
C ARG A 369 5.84 -17.99 23.81
N ARG A 370 7.02 -18.25 23.23
CA ARG A 370 7.86 -19.38 23.64
C ARG A 370 8.37 -19.23 25.08
N ALA A 371 8.67 -18.01 25.51
CA ALA A 371 9.10 -17.74 26.88
C ALA A 371 7.96 -17.88 27.92
N GLU A 372 6.74 -17.45 27.61
CA GLU A 372 5.57 -17.63 28.49
C GLU A 372 5.13 -19.10 28.62
N GLY A 373 5.45 -19.95 27.64
CA GLY A 373 5.05 -21.36 27.62
C GLY A 373 5.87 -22.30 28.50
N VAL A 374 6.97 -21.84 29.12
CA VAL A 374 7.85 -22.68 29.94
C VAL A 374 7.61 -22.42 31.43
N ARG A 375 7.13 -23.42 32.15
CA ARG A 375 6.93 -23.36 33.60
C ARG A 375 8.23 -23.71 34.32
N VAL A 376 8.66 -22.84 35.23
CA VAL A 376 9.79 -23.10 36.12
C VAL A 376 9.30 -23.73 37.42
N VAL A 377 9.71 -24.97 37.67
CA VAL A 377 9.44 -25.69 38.92
C VAL A 377 10.65 -25.54 39.84
N ALA A 378 10.50 -24.80 40.93
CA ALA A 378 11.56 -24.56 41.91
C ALA A 378 11.72 -25.77 42.83
N VAL A 379 12.86 -26.45 42.77
CA VAL A 379 13.12 -27.70 43.51
C VAL A 379 13.71 -27.38 44.88
N GLY A 380 12.91 -27.55 45.94
CA GLY A 380 13.21 -27.16 47.33
C GLY A 380 13.85 -28.25 48.20
N LYS A 381 14.16 -29.42 47.63
CA LYS A 381 14.70 -30.56 48.39
C LYS A 381 15.95 -30.18 49.18
N THR A 382 16.04 -30.70 50.41
CA THR A 382 17.15 -30.44 51.36
C THR A 382 17.35 -28.96 51.73
N LYS A 383 16.40 -28.07 51.41
CA LYS A 383 16.43 -26.64 51.79
C LYS A 383 15.44 -26.35 52.92
N PRO A 384 15.78 -25.44 53.85
CA PRO A 384 14.90 -25.05 54.94
C PRO A 384 13.65 -24.31 54.44
N VAL A 385 12.55 -24.45 55.19
CA VAL A 385 11.25 -23.79 54.93
C VAL A 385 11.40 -22.28 54.72
N SER A 386 12.33 -21.64 55.43
CA SER A 386 12.57 -20.19 55.36
C SER A 386 13.02 -19.71 53.97
N LEU A 387 13.77 -20.52 53.21
CA LEU A 387 14.18 -20.21 51.84
C LEU A 387 13.04 -20.41 50.85
N VAL A 388 12.27 -21.48 51.01
CA VAL A 388 11.08 -21.75 50.19
C VAL A 388 10.04 -20.65 50.39
N ARG A 389 9.84 -20.20 51.64
CA ARG A 389 8.96 -19.06 51.98
C ARG A 389 9.43 -17.77 51.32
N ARG A 390 10.72 -17.42 51.36
CA ARG A 390 11.24 -16.22 50.66
C ARG A 390 10.92 -16.23 49.17
N LEU A 391 11.09 -17.37 48.51
CA LEU A 391 10.77 -17.49 47.08
C LEU A 391 9.26 -17.41 46.81
N TYR A 392 8.45 -17.97 47.70
CA TYR A 392 7.00 -17.84 47.67
C TYR A 392 6.56 -16.37 47.83
N ASP A 393 7.12 -15.66 48.80
CA ASP A 393 6.81 -14.24 49.04
C ASP A 393 7.27 -13.35 47.89
N ALA A 394 8.34 -13.74 47.17
CA ALA A 394 8.79 -13.12 45.92
C ALA A 394 7.85 -13.37 44.72
N GLY A 395 6.75 -14.11 44.91
CA GLY A 395 5.71 -14.32 43.89
C GLY A 395 5.75 -15.66 43.18
N HIS A 396 6.74 -16.52 43.45
CA HIS A 396 6.82 -17.86 42.83
C HIS A 396 5.76 -18.81 43.40
N ARG A 397 5.20 -19.69 42.57
CA ARG A 397 4.09 -20.58 42.98
C ARG A 397 4.28 -22.05 42.62
N CYS A 398 5.23 -22.39 41.74
CA CYS A 398 5.44 -23.76 41.27
C CYS A 398 6.66 -24.40 41.96
N PHE A 399 6.44 -25.27 42.95
CA PHE A 399 7.51 -25.91 43.70
C PHE A 399 7.53 -27.42 43.46
N GLY A 400 8.72 -28.01 43.44
CA GLY A 400 8.93 -29.46 43.34
C GLY A 400 9.67 -30.00 44.56
N GLU A 401 9.22 -31.14 45.07
CA GLU A 401 9.86 -31.87 46.16
C GLU A 401 10.05 -33.34 45.78
N ASN A 402 11.16 -33.93 46.20
CA ASN A 402 11.50 -35.32 45.88
C ASN A 402 11.08 -36.32 46.96
N TYR A 403 10.86 -35.85 48.20
CA TYR A 403 10.54 -36.70 49.35
C TYR A 403 9.19 -36.28 49.94
N VAL A 404 8.30 -37.26 50.11
CA VAL A 404 6.95 -37.05 50.64
C VAL A 404 7.01 -36.50 52.07
N GLN A 405 7.99 -36.94 52.86
CA GLN A 405 8.18 -36.48 54.23
C GLN A 405 8.52 -34.99 54.30
N GLU A 406 9.41 -34.49 53.43
CA GLU A 406 9.79 -33.08 53.39
C GLU A 406 8.62 -32.17 53.00
N ILE A 407 7.79 -32.58 52.03
CA ILE A 407 6.63 -31.78 51.62
C ILE A 407 5.54 -31.76 52.70
N MET A 408 5.33 -32.87 53.42
CA MET A 408 4.37 -32.93 54.53
C MET A 408 4.76 -31.99 55.67
N GLU A 409 6.05 -31.74 55.88
CA GLU A 409 6.55 -30.80 56.87
C GLU A 409 6.46 -29.34 56.40
N LYS A 410 6.88 -29.05 55.16
CA LYS A 410 7.03 -27.69 54.63
C LYS A 410 5.70 -27.07 54.17
N ALA A 411 4.85 -27.85 53.50
CA ALA A 411 3.64 -27.32 52.86
C ALA A 411 2.66 -26.65 53.83
N PRO A 412 2.33 -27.23 55.01
CA PRO A 412 1.43 -26.59 55.97
C PRO A 412 1.99 -25.24 56.48
N GLN A 413 3.30 -25.15 56.71
CA GLN A 413 3.94 -23.94 57.25
C GLN A 413 3.86 -22.74 56.29
N ILE A 414 3.77 -23.00 54.98
CA ILE A 414 3.68 -21.99 53.92
C ILE A 414 2.21 -21.71 53.55
N ALA A 415 1.38 -22.75 53.40
CA ALA A 415 -0.04 -22.65 53.04
C ALA A 415 -0.89 -21.94 54.12
N ASN A 416 -0.58 -22.16 55.40
CA ASN A 416 -1.36 -21.66 56.54
C ASN A 416 -1.47 -20.12 56.64
N HIS A 417 -0.67 -19.34 55.93
CA HIS A 417 -0.74 -17.87 55.99
C HIS A 417 -1.73 -17.27 54.98
N LEU A 418 -1.86 -17.88 53.79
CA LEU A 418 -2.83 -17.48 52.78
C LEU A 418 -4.22 -18.05 53.11
N ASP A 419 -4.28 -19.30 53.59
CA ASP A 419 -5.53 -19.94 54.03
C ASP A 419 -6.17 -19.19 55.20
N ARG A 420 -5.40 -18.62 56.14
CA ARG A 420 -5.96 -17.77 57.22
C ARG A 420 -6.51 -16.43 56.72
N ALA A 421 -5.94 -15.86 55.67
CA ALA A 421 -6.42 -14.61 55.06
C ALA A 421 -7.61 -14.83 54.11
N VAL A 422 -7.77 -16.04 53.56
CA VAL A 422 -8.88 -16.43 52.67
C VAL A 422 -10.03 -17.08 53.45
N ALA A 423 -9.76 -17.73 54.59
CA ALA A 423 -10.79 -18.28 55.49
C ALA A 423 -11.67 -17.19 56.11
N SER A 424 -11.16 -15.96 56.29
CA SER A 424 -11.97 -14.80 56.70
C SER A 424 -12.97 -14.32 55.62
N LEU A 425 -12.88 -14.84 54.39
CA LEU A 425 -13.77 -14.55 53.26
C LEU A 425 -14.76 -15.70 52.96
N GLY A 426 -14.92 -16.67 53.88
CA GLY A 426 -15.98 -17.67 53.82
C GLY A 426 -15.82 -18.77 52.75
N ARG A 427 -14.63 -18.98 52.21
CA ARG A 427 -14.35 -20.07 51.26
C ARG A 427 -13.86 -21.33 52.01
N LYS A 428 -14.36 -22.52 51.63
CA LYS A 428 -13.81 -23.80 52.12
C LYS A 428 -12.32 -23.91 51.73
N PRO A 429 -11.43 -24.32 52.66
CA PRO A 429 -9.99 -24.40 52.40
C PRO A 429 -9.71 -25.34 51.23
N LEU A 430 -8.76 -24.97 50.38
CA LEU A 430 -8.32 -25.80 49.27
C LEU A 430 -7.62 -27.04 49.85
N LYS A 431 -8.09 -28.24 49.48
CA LYS A 431 -7.27 -29.45 49.65
C LYS A 431 -6.01 -29.24 48.80
N VAL A 432 -4.89 -28.95 49.46
CA VAL A 432 -3.58 -28.81 48.84
C VAL A 432 -3.35 -29.97 47.87
N LEU A 433 -3.16 -29.66 46.59
CA LEU A 433 -2.61 -30.60 45.61
C LEU A 433 -1.11 -30.68 45.87
N VAL A 434 -0.71 -31.70 46.61
CA VAL A 434 0.65 -32.23 46.56
C VAL A 434 0.74 -33.00 45.25
N GLN A 435 1.58 -32.57 44.30
CA GLN A 435 1.91 -33.40 43.14
C GLN A 435 2.86 -34.51 43.61
N VAL A 436 2.28 -35.51 44.28
CA VAL A 436 2.76 -36.88 44.17
C VAL A 436 2.12 -37.42 42.90
N ASN A 437 2.90 -37.99 41.98
CA ASN A 437 2.35 -38.51 40.72
C ASN A 437 1.43 -39.72 40.98
N THR A 438 0.16 -39.42 41.26
CA THR A 438 -0.99 -40.34 41.31
C THR A 438 -2.19 -39.71 40.61
N SER A 439 -1.96 -38.72 39.75
CA SER A 439 -2.94 -37.96 38.98
C SER A 439 -2.85 -38.39 37.52
N GLY A 440 -3.94 -38.87 36.92
CA GLY A 440 -4.01 -39.21 35.49
C GLY A 440 -3.87 -38.00 34.56
N GLU A 441 -2.77 -37.25 34.68
CA GLU A 441 -2.31 -36.26 33.72
C GLU A 441 -1.31 -36.91 32.76
N GLU A 442 -1.48 -36.61 31.48
CA GLU A 442 -0.68 -37.11 30.37
C GLU A 442 0.64 -36.31 30.24
N CYS A 443 1.61 -36.56 31.13
CA CYS A 443 2.92 -35.88 31.14
C CYS A 443 4.09 -36.87 31.03
N LEU A 444 5.03 -36.59 30.14
CA LEU A 444 6.26 -37.39 29.95
C LEU A 444 7.42 -36.76 30.73
N MET A 445 8.03 -37.55 31.62
CA MET A 445 9.13 -37.11 32.48
C MET A 445 10.41 -37.90 32.22
N THR A 446 11.55 -37.21 32.33
CA THR A 446 12.85 -37.86 32.42
C THR A 446 13.06 -38.48 33.82
N ILE A 447 13.22 -39.81 33.85
CA ILE A 447 13.83 -40.55 34.97
C ILE A 447 15.20 -40.98 34.47
N GLY A 448 16.26 -40.39 35.02
CA GLY A 448 17.63 -40.73 34.61
C GLY A 448 17.97 -42.17 34.94
N MET A 449 18.56 -42.90 33.98
CA MET A 449 19.32 -44.11 34.29
C MET A 449 20.51 -43.76 35.19
N PRO A 450 21.08 -44.73 35.93
CA PRO A 450 22.29 -44.52 36.73
C PRO A 450 23.45 -43.84 35.96
N ASP A 451 23.52 -44.06 34.63
CA ASP A 451 24.55 -43.51 33.73
C ASP A 451 24.06 -42.29 32.92
N TYR A 452 23.11 -41.52 33.45
CA TYR A 452 22.54 -40.35 32.77
C TYR A 452 23.61 -39.29 32.45
N THR A 453 23.85 -39.06 31.15
CA THR A 453 24.59 -37.92 30.63
C THR A 453 23.62 -36.89 30.02
N SER A 454 23.79 -35.61 30.34
CA SER A 454 23.04 -34.50 29.73
C SER A 454 23.46 -34.28 28.27
N THR A 455 23.07 -35.18 27.38
CA THR A 455 23.34 -35.09 25.94
C THR A 455 22.07 -34.74 25.15
N PRO A 456 22.18 -33.98 24.04
CA PRO A 456 21.03 -33.59 23.21
C PRO A 456 20.17 -34.76 22.71
N GLU A 457 20.78 -35.94 22.55
CA GLU A 457 20.12 -37.16 22.08
C GLU A 457 19.03 -37.63 23.05
N ASN A 458 19.25 -37.49 24.36
CA ASN A 458 18.29 -37.89 25.39
C ASN A 458 17.03 -37.00 25.38
N PHE A 459 17.21 -35.68 25.20
CA PHE A 459 16.08 -34.77 25.04
C PHE A 459 15.32 -35.01 23.73
N ARG A 460 16.05 -35.34 22.65
CA ARG A 460 15.43 -35.69 21.36
C ARG A 460 14.61 -36.98 21.45
N MET A 461 15.12 -38.00 22.13
CA MET A 461 14.41 -39.26 22.33
C MET A 461 13.08 -39.04 23.08
N LEU A 462 13.06 -38.22 24.13
CA LEU A 462 11.84 -37.92 24.88
C LEU A 462 10.83 -37.12 24.04
N SER A 463 11.31 -36.14 23.27
CA SER A 463 10.45 -35.38 22.35
C SER A 463 9.83 -36.29 21.28
N ASN A 464 10.61 -37.20 20.69
CA ASN A 464 10.09 -38.19 19.75
C ASN A 464 9.07 -39.13 20.41
N CYS A 465 9.36 -39.59 21.63
CA CYS A 465 8.44 -40.44 22.39
C CYS A 465 7.10 -39.73 22.65
N ARG A 466 7.11 -38.42 22.96
CA ARG A 466 5.87 -37.65 23.06
C ARG A 466 5.11 -37.67 21.74
N ASN A 467 5.79 -37.42 20.63
CA ASN A 467 5.15 -37.37 19.32
C ASN A 467 4.52 -38.72 18.95
N ASP A 468 5.21 -39.82 19.23
CA ASP A 468 4.70 -41.18 19.01
C ASP A 468 3.48 -41.49 19.90
N VAL A 469 3.52 -41.10 21.18
CA VAL A 469 2.41 -41.26 22.13
C VAL A 469 1.20 -40.41 21.73
N CYS A 470 1.40 -39.12 21.41
CA CYS A 470 0.35 -38.23 20.94
C CYS A 470 -0.30 -38.75 19.66
N LYS A 471 0.50 -39.27 18.72
CA LYS A 471 0.02 -39.88 17.48
C LYS A 471 -0.78 -41.16 17.74
N ALA A 472 -0.33 -42.01 18.66
CA ALA A 472 -1.05 -43.23 19.04
C ALA A 472 -2.39 -42.93 19.74
N LEU A 473 -2.45 -41.85 20.53
CA LEU A 473 -3.66 -41.44 21.26
C LEU A 473 -4.58 -40.51 20.46
N GLY A 474 -4.14 -40.01 19.31
CA GLY A 474 -4.90 -39.06 18.48
C GLY A 474 -5.08 -37.68 19.14
N VAL A 475 -4.19 -37.33 20.07
CA VAL A 475 -4.24 -36.10 20.86
C VAL A 475 -3.21 -35.10 20.29
N PRO A 476 -3.53 -33.78 20.20
CA PRO A 476 -2.56 -32.76 19.78
C PRO A 476 -1.37 -32.66 20.74
N GLU A 477 -0.15 -32.47 20.22
CA GLU A 477 1.07 -32.39 21.02
C GLU A 477 1.04 -31.26 22.07
N GLU A 478 0.27 -30.20 21.84
CA GLU A 478 0.15 -29.07 22.77
C GLU A 478 -0.59 -29.42 24.07
N GLN A 479 -1.24 -30.58 24.14
CA GLN A 479 -1.90 -31.08 25.35
C GLN A 479 -0.98 -31.93 26.23
N PHE A 480 0.18 -32.37 25.72
CA PHE A 480 1.16 -33.17 26.45
C PHE A 480 2.35 -32.31 26.88
N GLU A 481 2.48 -32.14 28.19
CA GLU A 481 3.62 -31.43 28.77
C GLU A 481 4.91 -32.28 28.72
N LEU A 482 6.05 -31.63 28.42
CA LEU A 482 7.39 -32.23 28.50
C LEU A 482 8.11 -31.69 29.71
N SER A 483 8.41 -32.57 30.68
CA SER A 483 9.25 -32.22 31.83
C SER A 483 10.67 -32.75 31.66
N MET A 484 11.55 -31.88 31.19
CA MET A 484 12.99 -32.16 31.02
C MET A 484 13.82 -30.89 31.24
N GLY A 485 15.06 -31.05 31.67
CA GLY A 485 15.94 -29.96 32.05
C GLY A 485 15.93 -29.65 33.54
N MET A 486 17.13 -29.55 34.09
CA MET A 486 17.47 -29.25 35.47
C MET A 486 18.46 -28.07 35.53
N SER A 487 18.90 -27.69 36.74
CA SER A 487 19.81 -26.55 36.95
C SER A 487 21.04 -26.45 36.04
N GLY A 488 21.55 -27.57 35.49
CA GLY A 488 22.73 -27.57 34.62
C GLY A 488 22.45 -27.65 33.12
N ASP A 489 21.21 -27.93 32.72
CA ASP A 489 20.87 -28.25 31.32
C ASP A 489 19.48 -27.73 30.88
N PHE A 490 18.84 -26.86 31.69
CA PHE A 490 17.50 -26.33 31.41
C PHE A 490 17.42 -25.49 30.13
N GLU A 491 18.48 -24.76 29.75
CA GLU A 491 18.49 -23.94 28.52
C GLU A 491 18.40 -24.83 27.27
N GLN A 492 19.25 -25.85 27.21
CA GLN A 492 19.24 -26.84 26.13
C GLN A 492 17.91 -27.63 26.11
N ALA A 493 17.34 -27.95 27.27
CA ALA A 493 16.05 -28.60 27.35
C ALA A 493 14.90 -27.72 26.77
N ILE A 494 14.94 -26.41 26.98
CA ILE A 494 13.97 -25.46 26.40
C ILE A 494 14.15 -25.36 24.88
N GLU A 495 15.38 -25.35 24.38
CA GLU A 495 15.66 -25.41 22.93
C GLU A 495 15.05 -26.65 22.29
N MET A 496 15.09 -27.78 23.00
CA MET A 496 14.56 -29.08 22.59
C MET A 496 13.05 -29.26 22.88
N GLY A 497 12.35 -28.23 23.36
CA GLY A 497 10.88 -28.22 23.48
C GLY A 497 10.32 -28.54 24.87
N SER A 498 11.11 -28.43 25.93
CA SER A 498 10.62 -28.59 27.32
C SER A 498 9.56 -27.53 27.66
N THR A 499 8.46 -27.96 28.27
CA THR A 499 7.41 -27.08 28.81
C THR A 499 7.53 -26.90 30.32
N ASN A 500 8.28 -27.77 31.01
CA ASN A 500 8.53 -27.71 32.44
C ASN A 500 10.02 -27.98 32.75
N VAL A 501 10.70 -27.01 33.35
CA VAL A 501 12.10 -27.15 33.81
C VAL A 501 12.18 -27.18 35.34
N ARG A 502 13.03 -28.05 35.89
CA ARG A 502 13.14 -28.31 37.34
C ARG A 502 14.43 -27.74 37.92
N ILE A 503 14.37 -26.51 38.43
CA ILE A 503 15.57 -25.75 38.81
C ILE A 503 15.70 -25.70 40.35
N GLY A 504 16.83 -26.14 40.89
CA GLY A 504 17.08 -26.17 42.33
C GLY A 504 18.29 -25.33 42.73
N SER A 505 19.50 -25.81 42.44
CA SER A 505 20.76 -25.20 42.89
C SER A 505 20.98 -23.79 42.35
N THR A 506 20.45 -23.47 41.16
CA THR A 506 20.48 -22.12 40.58
C THR A 506 19.61 -21.13 41.36
N ILE A 507 18.51 -21.60 41.95
CA ILE A 507 17.54 -20.75 42.70
C ILE A 507 17.93 -20.67 44.18
N PHE A 508 18.30 -21.80 44.79
CA PHE A 508 18.51 -21.91 46.24
C PHE A 508 19.98 -22.06 46.66
N GLY A 509 20.93 -22.01 45.73
CA GLY A 509 22.35 -22.25 45.97
C GLY A 509 22.75 -23.73 46.11
N PRO A 510 24.04 -24.03 46.34
CA PRO A 510 24.57 -25.39 46.42
C PRO A 510 23.91 -26.21 47.55
N ARG A 511 23.91 -27.54 47.42
CA ARG A 511 23.28 -28.44 48.39
C ARG A 511 24.26 -28.74 49.54
N GLU A 512 23.74 -28.78 50.75
CA GLU A 512 24.46 -29.30 51.92
C GLU A 512 24.00 -30.73 52.15
N TYR A 513 24.91 -31.68 51.97
CA TYR A 513 24.65 -33.08 52.30
C TYR A 513 25.16 -33.35 53.72
N PRO A 514 24.36 -33.99 54.60
CA PRO A 514 24.88 -34.43 55.88
C PRO A 514 26.07 -35.36 55.63
N LYS A 515 27.18 -35.13 56.35
CA LYS A 515 28.36 -36.00 56.28
C LYS A 515 27.91 -37.42 56.57
N LYS A 516 28.14 -38.35 55.63
CA LYS A 516 27.93 -39.79 55.87
C LYS A 516 28.79 -40.16 57.08
N ASN A 517 28.18 -40.57 58.19
CA ASN A 517 28.92 -41.21 59.27
C ASN A 517 29.61 -42.43 58.64
N GLN A 518 30.94 -42.42 58.63
CA GLN A 518 31.72 -43.61 58.31
C GLN A 518 31.41 -44.63 59.40
N SER A 519 30.64 -45.65 59.07
CA SER A 519 30.52 -46.86 59.87
C SER A 519 31.91 -47.50 59.94
N GLN A 520 32.45 -47.65 61.15
CA GLN A 520 33.48 -48.64 61.44
C GLN A 520 32.89 -50.04 61.34
#